data_AF-A0A535TPD1-F1
#
_entry.id   AF-A0A535TPD1-F1
#
_cell.length_a   1.000
_cell.length_b   1.000
_cell.length_c   1.000
_cell.angle_alpha   90.00
_cell.angle_beta   90.00
_cell.angle_gamma   90.00
#
_symmetry.space_group_name_H-M   'P 1'
#
loop_
_entity.id
_entity.type
_entity.pdbx_description
1 polymer ?
#
loop_
_entity_poly.entity_id
_entity_poly.type
_entity_poly.pdbx_seq_one_letter_code
_entity_poly.pdbx_strand_id
1 'polypeptide(L)'
;TRDGGRTWSNPTPIYSGNDEAQENQLLMTAGGVLLDVFVEGSSLPGTPHPPPLPVKIRVIRSTDQGQTWSAPIDATQFTYTNAVDPGTGSQLRFFGQDITAASAGNALYVAWFEEHTEFSTVLVARSEDAGLHWRAPQVVVREKPEAFLPTLAVAGDATVGLLWFDFRHFTPKSAALSTDASFSSSRDRGLNWTERHAAGPFDLRSAPAVRFGPFVGDYMGLCGLPDGFAAVFIQAKPQSRNGTTDVFFSHIHN
;
A
#
# COMPACT_ATOMS: atom_id res chain seq x y z
N THR A 1 5.87 19.53 -16.16
CA THR A 1 6.91 19.72 -17.20
C THR A 1 6.31 19.53 -18.59
N ARG A 2 6.85 20.19 -19.62
CA ARG A 2 6.53 19.90 -21.04
C ARG A 2 7.78 19.50 -21.85
N ASP A 3 8.88 19.25 -21.17
CA ASP A 3 10.22 19.09 -21.77
C ASP A 3 11.01 17.92 -21.18
N GLY A 4 10.30 16.92 -20.64
CA GLY A 4 10.90 15.71 -20.05
C GLY A 4 11.53 15.97 -18.68
N GLY A 5 11.01 16.92 -17.91
CA GLY A 5 11.44 17.23 -16.55
C GLY A 5 12.57 18.25 -16.44
N ARG A 6 12.99 18.88 -17.54
CA ARG A 6 14.05 19.90 -17.53
C ARG A 6 13.59 21.19 -16.88
N THR A 7 12.34 21.59 -17.12
CA THR A 7 11.71 22.74 -16.47
C THR A 7 10.32 22.39 -15.92
N TRP A 8 9.95 23.11 -14.87
CA TRP A 8 8.70 22.96 -14.14
C TRP A 8 8.01 24.31 -14.04
N SER A 9 6.68 24.32 -14.16
CA SER A 9 5.87 25.48 -13.79
C SER A 9 5.91 25.69 -12.28
N ASN A 10 5.44 26.84 -11.83
CA ASN A 10 5.16 27.03 -10.41
C ASN A 10 4.17 25.97 -9.91
N PRO A 11 4.30 25.52 -8.65
CA PRO A 11 3.32 24.61 -8.03
C PRO A 11 1.92 25.21 -8.05
N THR A 12 0.92 24.38 -8.29
CA THR A 12 -0.50 24.77 -8.26
C THR A 12 -1.23 23.80 -7.33
N PRO A 13 -2.01 24.29 -6.35
CA PRO A 13 -2.85 23.42 -5.53
C PRO A 13 -3.90 22.74 -6.42
N ILE A 14 -4.00 21.42 -6.32
CA ILE A 14 -5.02 20.62 -7.03
C ILE A 14 -6.16 20.19 -6.09
N TYR A 15 -5.91 20.29 -4.78
CA TYR A 15 -6.85 19.97 -3.72
C TYR A 15 -6.75 20.97 -2.57
N SER A 16 -7.89 21.31 -1.96
CA SER A 16 -7.97 22.22 -0.81
C SER A 16 -9.19 21.87 0.04
N GLY A 17 -9.15 20.72 0.69
CA GLY A 17 -10.12 20.31 1.71
C GLY A 17 -9.92 21.02 3.05
N ASN A 18 -10.87 20.83 3.97
CA ASN A 18 -10.73 21.26 5.37
C ASN A 18 -10.00 20.21 6.24
N ASP A 19 -9.88 18.99 5.72
CA ASP A 19 -9.26 17.84 6.37
C ASP A 19 -7.82 17.64 5.85
N GLU A 20 -7.05 16.86 6.60
CA GLU A 20 -5.69 16.48 6.24
C GLU A 20 -5.71 15.39 5.15
N ALA A 21 -4.95 15.60 4.07
CA ALA A 21 -4.78 14.67 2.96
C ALA A 21 -3.33 14.16 2.87
N GLN A 22 -3.13 12.85 2.90
CA GLN A 22 -1.82 12.19 2.85
C GLN A 22 -1.78 11.01 1.86
N GLU A 23 -0.57 10.52 1.57
CA GLU A 23 -0.31 9.35 0.73
C GLU A 23 -0.92 9.42 -0.68
N ASN A 24 -0.78 10.58 -1.32
CA ASN A 24 -1.26 10.84 -2.68
C ASN A 24 -0.61 9.91 -3.72
N GLN A 25 -1.43 9.11 -4.38
CA GLN A 25 -1.07 8.19 -5.45
C GLN A 25 -1.59 8.74 -6.79
N LEU A 26 -0.67 9.30 -7.58
CA LEU A 26 -0.97 9.83 -8.91
C LEU A 26 -0.87 8.72 -9.96
N LEU A 27 -1.93 8.49 -10.72
CA LEU A 27 -1.98 7.47 -11.77
C LEU A 27 -2.86 7.90 -12.95
N MET A 28 -2.71 7.21 -14.08
CA MET A 28 -3.47 7.48 -15.31
C MET A 28 -4.11 6.20 -15.82
N THR A 29 -5.40 6.25 -16.12
CA THR A 29 -6.08 5.17 -16.83
C THR A 29 -5.67 5.10 -18.29
N ALA A 30 -5.88 3.95 -18.95
CA ALA A 30 -5.68 3.84 -20.40
C ALA A 30 -6.58 4.77 -21.21
N GLY A 31 -7.74 5.17 -20.64
CA GLY A 31 -8.63 6.17 -21.21
C GLY A 31 -8.13 7.62 -21.10
N GLY A 32 -6.95 7.86 -20.51
CA GLY A 32 -6.36 9.19 -20.39
C GLY A 32 -6.92 10.06 -19.26
N VAL A 33 -7.64 9.45 -18.30
CA VAL A 33 -8.07 10.14 -17.07
C VAL A 33 -6.93 10.07 -16.05
N LEU A 34 -6.45 11.23 -15.61
CA LEU A 34 -5.54 11.36 -14.47
C LEU A 34 -6.34 11.30 -13.18
N LEU A 35 -5.77 10.63 -12.19
CA LEU A 35 -6.35 10.38 -10.89
C LEU A 35 -5.31 10.67 -9.82
N ASP A 36 -5.74 11.35 -8.78
CA ASP A 36 -5.01 11.42 -7.51
C ASP A 36 -5.87 10.75 -6.44
N VAL A 37 -5.32 9.69 -5.85
CA VAL A 37 -5.95 8.86 -4.83
C VAL A 37 -5.22 9.09 -3.50
N PHE A 38 -5.92 9.48 -2.45
CA PHE A 38 -5.29 9.87 -1.19
C PHE A 38 -6.14 9.48 0.02
N VAL A 39 -5.50 9.42 1.19
CA VAL A 39 -6.21 9.27 2.46
C VAL A 39 -6.58 10.65 2.99
N GLU A 40 -7.81 10.79 3.46
CA GLU A 40 -8.35 12.02 4.06
C GLU A 40 -8.93 11.74 5.44
N GLY A 41 -8.59 12.59 6.41
CA GLY A 41 -9.14 12.58 7.76
C GLY A 41 -8.96 13.92 8.47
N SER A 42 -9.74 14.19 9.51
CA SER A 42 -9.73 15.49 10.21
C SER A 42 -8.38 15.86 10.81
N SER A 43 -7.66 14.87 11.34
CA SER A 43 -6.25 14.96 11.72
C SER A 43 -5.70 13.54 11.82
N LEU A 44 -4.80 13.18 10.91
CA LEU A 44 -4.21 11.84 10.88
C LEU A 44 -3.19 11.73 12.02
N PRO A 45 -3.35 10.75 12.92
CA PRO A 45 -2.66 10.78 14.20
C PRO A 45 -1.21 10.31 14.04
N GLY A 46 -0.28 11.24 14.24
CA GLY A 46 1.15 10.94 14.37
C GLY A 46 1.58 10.54 15.78
N THR A 47 0.68 10.08 16.64
CA THR A 47 0.96 9.71 18.04
C THR A 47 1.19 8.21 18.20
N PRO A 48 1.93 7.76 19.23
CA PRO A 48 2.03 6.34 19.49
C PRO A 48 0.66 5.70 19.83
N HIS A 49 0.35 4.52 19.30
CA HIS A 49 -0.92 3.79 19.49
C HIS A 49 -2.16 4.68 19.33
N PRO A 50 -2.38 5.26 18.13
CA PRO A 50 -3.53 6.11 17.90
C PRO A 50 -4.83 5.36 18.16
N PRO A 51 -5.85 6.00 18.78
CA PRO A 51 -7.17 5.39 18.84
C PRO A 51 -7.69 5.18 17.41
N PRO A 52 -8.37 4.06 17.14
CA PRO A 52 -8.98 3.82 15.84
C PRO A 52 -9.87 5.00 15.42
N LEU A 53 -9.68 5.55 14.22
CA LEU A 53 -10.48 6.66 13.72
C LEU A 53 -11.00 6.39 12.31
N PRO A 54 -12.22 6.84 11.96
CA PRO A 54 -12.74 6.70 10.61
C PRO A 54 -12.03 7.68 9.66
N VAL A 55 -11.40 7.14 8.62
CA VAL A 55 -10.75 7.90 7.55
C VAL A 55 -11.29 7.46 6.20
N LYS A 56 -11.11 8.30 5.17
CA LYS A 56 -11.58 8.02 3.82
C LYS A 56 -10.42 7.83 2.87
N ILE A 57 -10.60 6.96 1.90
CA ILE A 57 -9.82 7.02 0.66
C ILE A 57 -10.63 7.85 -0.34
N ARG A 58 -10.02 8.93 -0.84
CA ARG A 58 -10.63 9.89 -1.76
C ARG A 58 -9.94 9.85 -3.11
N VAL A 59 -10.68 10.29 -4.12
CA VAL A 59 -10.21 10.37 -5.50
C VAL A 59 -10.62 11.69 -6.11
N ILE A 60 -9.66 12.42 -6.68
CA ILE A 60 -9.94 13.52 -7.62
C ILE A 60 -9.50 13.11 -9.02
N ARG A 61 -10.21 13.62 -10.02
CA ARG A 61 -10.05 13.23 -11.43
C ARG A 61 -9.74 14.44 -12.28
N SER A 62 -8.89 14.25 -13.29
CA SER A 62 -8.69 15.22 -14.36
C SER A 62 -8.82 14.54 -15.72
N THR A 63 -9.62 15.15 -16.59
CA THR A 63 -9.83 14.72 -17.98
C THR A 63 -9.18 15.66 -18.98
N ASP A 64 -8.40 16.63 -18.51
CA ASP A 64 -7.77 17.69 -19.29
C ASP A 64 -6.25 17.80 -19.02
N GLN A 65 -5.64 16.65 -18.71
CA GLN A 65 -4.20 16.49 -18.44
C GLN A 65 -3.70 17.29 -17.23
N GLY A 66 -4.53 17.39 -16.19
CA GLY A 66 -4.19 17.97 -14.90
C GLY A 66 -4.39 19.48 -14.83
N GLN A 67 -5.08 20.08 -15.82
CA GLN A 67 -5.40 21.51 -15.80
C GLN A 67 -6.50 21.83 -14.80
N THR A 68 -7.53 20.98 -14.73
CA THR A 68 -8.59 21.06 -13.73
C THR A 68 -8.84 19.71 -13.09
N TRP A 69 -9.34 19.73 -11.86
CA TRP A 69 -9.61 18.55 -11.05
C TRP A 69 -11.06 18.58 -10.55
N SER A 70 -11.68 17.41 -10.49
CA SER A 70 -13.05 17.25 -9.99
C SER A 70 -13.14 17.51 -8.48
N ALA A 71 -14.37 17.66 -7.99
CA ALA A 71 -14.63 17.46 -6.57
C ALA A 71 -14.19 16.04 -6.13
N PRO A 72 -13.78 15.85 -4.86
CA PRO A 72 -13.33 14.56 -4.36
C PRO A 72 -14.47 13.55 -4.25
N ILE A 73 -14.26 12.34 -4.76
CA ILE A 73 -15.17 11.19 -4.71
C ILE A 73 -14.71 10.25 -3.60
N ASP A 74 -15.65 9.73 -2.80
CA ASP A 74 -15.36 8.71 -1.78
C ASP A 74 -15.13 7.36 -2.48
N ALA A 75 -13.92 6.81 -2.40
CA ALA A 75 -13.64 5.45 -2.84
C ALA A 75 -14.10 4.44 -1.79
N THR A 76 -13.74 4.69 -0.53
CA THR A 76 -14.18 3.92 0.62
C THR A 76 -13.93 4.70 1.91
N GLN A 77 -14.49 4.21 3.01
CA GLN A 77 -14.09 4.56 4.36
C GLN A 77 -13.43 3.34 5.02
N PHE A 78 -12.45 3.58 5.89
CA PHE A 78 -11.80 2.54 6.66
C PHE A 78 -11.40 3.05 8.05
N THR A 79 -10.99 2.14 8.91
CA THR A 79 -10.48 2.47 10.23
C THR A 79 -8.98 2.67 10.17
N TYR A 80 -8.50 3.87 10.50
CA TYR A 80 -7.08 4.14 10.65
C TYR A 80 -6.53 3.37 11.85
N THR A 81 -5.56 2.49 11.59
CA THR A 81 -4.83 1.72 12.60
C THR A 81 -3.32 1.78 12.34
N ASN A 82 -2.53 1.11 13.16
CA ASN A 82 -1.09 0.95 12.95
C ASN A 82 -0.72 -0.52 13.11
N ALA A 83 0.37 -0.93 12.47
CA ALA A 83 0.90 -2.26 12.71
C ALA A 83 1.53 -2.37 14.11
N VAL A 84 1.53 -3.57 14.71
CA VAL A 84 2.15 -3.84 16.01
C VAL A 84 3.11 -5.02 15.97
N ASP A 85 4.04 -5.06 16.93
CA ASP A 85 4.88 -6.22 17.17
C ASP A 85 4.06 -7.23 18.00
N PRO A 86 3.68 -8.39 17.45
CA PRO A 86 2.81 -9.36 18.13
C PRO A 86 3.45 -10.03 19.36
N GLY A 87 4.78 -9.95 19.51
CA GLY A 87 5.48 -10.47 20.67
C GLY A 87 5.52 -9.51 21.85
N THR A 88 5.42 -8.20 21.61
CA THR A 88 5.56 -7.17 22.66
C THR A 88 4.35 -6.26 22.80
N GLY A 89 3.46 -6.23 21.80
CA GLY A 89 2.37 -5.26 21.67
C GLY A 89 2.85 -3.85 21.33
N SER A 90 4.14 -3.65 21.08
CA SER A 90 4.69 -2.33 20.74
C SER A 90 4.29 -1.94 19.33
N GLN A 91 4.01 -0.66 19.10
CA GLN A 91 3.76 -0.16 17.76
C GLN A 91 4.94 -0.36 16.81
N LEU A 92 4.61 -0.54 15.54
CA LEU A 92 5.52 -0.47 14.39
C LEU A 92 5.23 0.78 13.55
N ARG A 93 6.23 1.23 12.79
CA ARG A 93 6.12 2.39 11.91
C ARG A 93 5.50 2.02 10.56
N PHE A 94 4.28 1.48 10.60
CA PHE A 94 3.43 1.23 9.44
C PHE A 94 2.01 1.58 9.83
N PHE A 95 1.32 2.36 9.01
CA PHE A 95 0.08 3.02 9.38
C PHE A 95 -0.99 2.79 8.32
N GLY A 96 -2.26 2.85 8.72
CA GLY A 96 -3.39 2.63 7.81
C GLY A 96 -3.42 3.64 6.65
N GLN A 97 -2.70 4.77 6.76
CA GLN A 97 -2.55 5.70 5.63
C GLN A 97 -1.72 5.16 4.47
N ASP A 98 -0.90 4.12 4.68
CA ASP A 98 0.01 3.51 3.70
C ASP A 98 -0.78 2.77 2.60
N ILE A 99 -1.57 3.54 1.86
CA ILE A 99 -2.41 3.07 0.76
C ILE A 99 -1.59 2.96 -0.51
N THR A 100 -2.06 2.13 -1.40
CA THR A 100 -1.48 1.95 -2.73
C THR A 100 -2.59 1.89 -3.76
N ALA A 101 -2.34 2.42 -4.96
CA ALA A 101 -3.31 2.41 -6.04
C ALA A 101 -2.69 1.97 -7.35
N ALA A 102 -3.44 1.23 -8.15
CA ALA A 102 -3.05 0.78 -9.48
C ALA A 102 -4.24 0.83 -10.44
N SER A 103 -3.96 0.89 -11.76
CA SER A 103 -5.01 0.87 -12.79
C SER A 103 -4.81 -0.23 -13.82
N ALA A 104 -5.93 -0.75 -14.33
CA ALA A 104 -5.99 -1.72 -15.43
C ALA A 104 -7.03 -1.24 -16.44
N GLY A 105 -6.59 -0.63 -17.55
CA GLY A 105 -7.52 0.04 -18.46
C GLY A 105 -8.19 1.23 -17.77
N ASN A 106 -9.52 1.20 -17.61
CA ASN A 106 -10.28 2.16 -16.81
C ASN A 106 -10.58 1.68 -15.39
N ALA A 107 -10.24 0.44 -15.05
CA ALA A 107 -10.42 -0.06 -13.70
C ALA A 107 -9.35 0.49 -12.77
N LEU A 108 -9.72 0.75 -11.52
CA LEU A 108 -8.84 1.17 -10.45
C LEU A 108 -8.92 0.17 -9.30
N TYR A 109 -7.78 -0.03 -8.64
CA TYR A 109 -7.66 -0.82 -7.43
C TYR A 109 -6.96 0.04 -6.39
N VAL A 110 -7.46 0.02 -5.16
CA VAL A 110 -6.79 0.63 -4.01
C VAL A 110 -6.70 -0.39 -2.91
N ALA A 111 -5.53 -0.52 -2.29
CA ALA A 111 -5.33 -1.38 -1.14
C ALA A 111 -4.86 -0.60 0.08
N TRP A 112 -5.22 -1.11 1.25
CA TRP A 112 -4.83 -0.64 2.57
C TRP A 112 -4.86 -1.82 3.54
N PHE A 113 -4.35 -1.62 4.74
CA PHE A 113 -4.47 -2.61 5.82
C PHE A 113 -5.22 -2.04 7.03
N GLU A 114 -5.83 -2.93 7.80
CA GLU A 114 -6.44 -2.65 9.09
C GLU A 114 -5.94 -3.67 10.11
N GLU A 115 -5.45 -3.18 11.24
CA GLU A 115 -5.12 -4.00 12.40
C GLU A 115 -6.38 -4.24 13.24
N HIS A 116 -6.49 -5.46 13.76
CA HIS A 116 -7.49 -5.85 14.74
C HIS A 116 -6.76 -6.59 15.85
N THR A 117 -7.38 -6.69 17.03
CA THR A 117 -6.72 -7.20 18.25
C THR A 117 -6.01 -8.55 18.14
N GLU A 118 -6.42 -9.43 17.22
CA GLU A 118 -5.81 -10.76 17.05
C GLU A 118 -5.31 -11.08 15.64
N PHE A 119 -5.58 -10.21 14.67
CA PHE A 119 -5.31 -10.43 13.25
C PHE A 119 -5.33 -9.09 12.54
N SER A 120 -4.81 -9.05 11.34
CA SER A 120 -4.99 -7.90 10.45
C SER A 120 -5.64 -8.32 9.15
N THR A 121 -6.10 -7.33 8.39
CA THR A 121 -6.65 -7.52 7.06
C THR A 121 -6.00 -6.59 6.08
N VAL A 122 -5.64 -7.10 4.90
CA VAL A 122 -5.38 -6.27 3.71
C VAL A 122 -6.64 -6.30 2.85
N LEU A 123 -7.16 -5.12 2.55
CA LEU A 123 -8.38 -4.95 1.77
C LEU A 123 -8.07 -4.35 0.41
N VAL A 124 -8.92 -4.65 -0.57
CA VAL A 124 -8.89 -4.03 -1.90
C VAL A 124 -10.28 -3.50 -2.24
N ALA A 125 -10.37 -2.21 -2.58
CA ALA A 125 -11.53 -1.62 -3.23
C ALA A 125 -11.27 -1.47 -4.73
N ARG A 126 -12.33 -1.55 -5.54
CA ARG A 126 -12.21 -1.39 -7.00
C ARG A 126 -13.29 -0.51 -7.60
N SER A 127 -12.89 0.20 -8.64
CA SER A 127 -13.76 0.93 -9.56
C SER A 127 -13.55 0.40 -10.98
N GLU A 128 -14.59 0.42 -11.82
CA GLU A 128 -14.52 -0.02 -13.23
C GLU A 128 -14.65 1.16 -14.22
N ASP A 129 -14.88 2.36 -13.72
CA ASP A 129 -15.23 3.55 -14.51
C ASP A 129 -14.35 4.76 -14.16
N ALA A 130 -13.05 4.50 -14.02
CA ALA A 130 -12.03 5.50 -13.72
C ALA A 130 -12.34 6.28 -12.43
N GLY A 131 -12.80 5.59 -11.38
CA GLY A 131 -12.97 6.15 -10.04
C GLY A 131 -14.27 6.92 -9.82
N LEU A 132 -15.25 6.82 -10.72
CA LEU A 132 -16.56 7.46 -10.55
C LEU A 132 -17.44 6.71 -9.54
N HIS A 133 -17.45 5.38 -9.63
CA HIS A 133 -18.18 4.52 -8.70
C HIS A 133 -17.27 3.40 -8.19
N TRP A 134 -17.45 3.08 -6.91
CA TRP A 134 -16.64 2.09 -6.20
C TRP A 134 -17.52 0.95 -5.68
N ARG A 135 -16.99 -0.27 -5.79
CA ARG A 135 -17.61 -1.44 -5.16
C ARG A 135 -17.18 -1.51 -3.70
N ALA A 136 -17.96 -2.24 -2.90
CA ALA A 136 -17.60 -2.53 -1.52
C ALA A 136 -16.20 -3.19 -1.46
N PRO A 137 -15.37 -2.83 -0.47
CA PRO A 137 -14.06 -3.46 -0.25
C PRO A 137 -14.16 -4.97 -0.07
N GLN A 138 -13.17 -5.69 -0.61
CA GLN A 138 -12.98 -7.11 -0.36
C GLN A 138 -11.77 -7.31 0.55
N VAL A 139 -11.91 -8.17 1.56
CA VAL A 139 -10.77 -8.67 2.34
C VAL A 139 -10.00 -9.65 1.46
N VAL A 140 -8.75 -9.32 1.13
CA VAL A 140 -7.88 -10.15 0.28
C VAL A 140 -6.97 -11.00 1.14
N VAL A 141 -6.40 -10.41 2.19
CA VAL A 141 -5.57 -11.11 3.16
C VAL A 141 -6.21 -10.95 4.53
N ARG A 142 -6.28 -12.05 5.27
CA ARG A 142 -6.58 -12.07 6.69
C ARG A 142 -5.51 -12.92 7.36
N GLU A 143 -4.62 -12.29 8.11
CA GLU A 143 -3.44 -12.96 8.62
C GLU A 143 -3.32 -12.81 10.14
N LYS A 144 -2.87 -13.89 10.79
CA LYS A 144 -2.54 -13.90 12.23
C LYS A 144 -1.03 -14.08 12.39
N PRO A 145 -0.32 -13.16 13.08
CA PRO A 145 -0.88 -12.03 13.81
C PRO A 145 -1.08 -10.77 12.97
N GLU A 146 -0.26 -10.54 11.94
CA GLU A 146 -0.23 -9.25 11.24
C GLU A 146 0.18 -9.38 9.78
N ALA A 147 -0.36 -8.50 8.94
CA ALA A 147 -0.11 -8.23 7.54
C ALA A 147 -0.29 -6.72 7.32
N PHE A 148 0.70 -6.07 6.72
CA PHE A 148 0.78 -4.61 6.68
C PHE A 148 1.55 -4.14 5.45
N LEU A 149 1.50 -2.82 5.23
CA LEU A 149 2.19 -2.10 4.17
C LEU A 149 1.94 -2.72 2.78
N PRO A 150 0.70 -2.77 2.27
CA PRO A 150 0.44 -3.37 0.95
C PRO A 150 0.97 -2.49 -0.20
N THR A 151 1.39 -3.13 -1.30
CA THR A 151 1.67 -2.48 -2.58
C THR A 151 0.97 -3.22 -3.73
N LEU A 152 0.37 -2.47 -4.66
CA LEU A 152 -0.38 -2.98 -5.81
C LEU A 152 0.34 -2.69 -7.12
N ALA A 153 0.18 -3.59 -8.09
CA ALA A 153 0.51 -3.34 -9.48
C ALA A 153 -0.39 -4.14 -10.41
N VAL A 154 -0.37 -3.78 -11.70
CA VAL A 154 -1.10 -4.51 -12.75
C VAL A 154 -0.12 -4.90 -13.85
N ALA A 155 0.00 -6.19 -14.14
CA ALA A 155 0.82 -6.73 -15.22
C ALA A 155 0.20 -6.50 -16.60
N GLY A 156 0.98 -6.75 -17.67
CA GLY A 156 0.59 -6.52 -19.06
C GLY A 156 -0.63 -7.34 -19.52
N ASP A 157 -0.91 -8.46 -18.87
CA ASP A 157 -2.10 -9.29 -19.10
C ASP A 157 -3.31 -8.89 -18.22
N ALA A 158 -3.24 -7.73 -17.58
CA ALA A 158 -4.20 -7.20 -16.60
C ALA A 158 -4.34 -8.01 -15.30
N THR A 159 -3.40 -8.93 -15.01
CA THR A 159 -3.29 -9.55 -13.68
C THR A 159 -2.99 -8.48 -12.64
N VAL A 160 -3.76 -8.45 -11.55
CA VAL A 160 -3.52 -7.58 -10.40
C VAL A 160 -2.61 -8.32 -9.43
N GLY A 161 -1.49 -7.71 -9.05
CA GLY A 161 -0.56 -8.23 -8.05
C GLY A 161 -0.66 -7.39 -6.78
N LEU A 162 -0.60 -8.07 -5.63
CA LEU A 162 -0.57 -7.50 -4.29
C LEU A 162 0.64 -8.09 -3.56
N LEU A 163 1.51 -7.23 -3.06
CA LEU A 163 2.64 -7.61 -2.20
C LEU A 163 2.44 -6.96 -0.82
N TRP A 164 2.73 -7.67 0.26
CA TRP A 164 2.64 -7.17 1.62
C TRP A 164 3.74 -7.81 2.49
N PHE A 165 3.98 -7.23 3.67
CA PHE A 165 4.73 -7.92 4.73
C PHE A 165 3.78 -8.54 5.73
N ASP A 166 4.14 -9.71 6.27
CA ASP A 166 3.38 -10.34 7.35
C ASP A 166 4.29 -11.07 8.36
N PHE A 167 3.67 -11.47 9.47
CA PHE A 167 4.33 -12.21 10.56
C PHE A 167 3.78 -13.63 10.72
N ARG A 168 3.26 -14.26 9.65
CA ARG A 168 2.57 -15.57 9.75
C ARG A 168 3.42 -16.68 10.37
N HIS A 169 4.74 -16.59 10.22
CA HIS A 169 5.70 -17.54 10.77
C HIS A 169 6.32 -17.10 12.11
N PHE A 170 5.86 -15.98 12.68
CA PHE A 170 6.32 -15.54 13.99
C PHE A 170 5.86 -16.51 15.08
N THR A 171 6.80 -16.92 15.93
CA THR A 171 6.51 -17.72 17.13
C THR A 171 6.48 -16.84 18.37
N PRO A 172 5.42 -16.87 19.21
CA PRO A 172 5.36 -16.12 20.45
C PRO A 172 6.60 -16.34 21.33
N LYS A 173 7.11 -15.27 21.95
CA LYS A 173 8.34 -15.23 22.75
C LYS A 173 9.65 -15.48 21.97
N SER A 174 9.60 -15.57 20.64
CA SER A 174 10.81 -15.54 19.81
C SER A 174 11.55 -14.20 19.98
N ALA A 175 12.88 -14.26 19.99
CA ALA A 175 13.73 -13.07 19.97
C ALA A 175 13.64 -12.33 18.63
N ALA A 176 13.57 -13.08 17.52
CA ALA A 176 13.35 -12.53 16.19
C ALA A 176 11.86 -12.32 15.91
N LEU A 177 11.54 -11.17 15.31
CA LEU A 177 10.24 -10.94 14.69
C LEU A 177 10.33 -11.43 13.24
N SER A 178 10.01 -12.71 13.03
CA SER A 178 10.06 -13.35 11.72
C SER A 178 9.04 -12.71 10.79
N THR A 179 9.54 -12.11 9.71
CA THR A 179 8.76 -11.36 8.73
C THR A 179 9.01 -11.91 7.34
N ASP A 180 7.93 -12.09 6.59
CA ASP A 180 7.97 -12.52 5.20
C ASP A 180 7.42 -11.42 4.29
N ALA A 181 8.00 -11.31 3.09
CA ALA A 181 7.34 -10.66 1.97
C ALA A 181 6.46 -11.70 1.27
N SER A 182 5.16 -11.44 1.25
CA SER A 182 4.15 -12.33 0.69
C SER A 182 3.51 -11.66 -0.52
N PHE A 183 3.10 -12.47 -1.49
CA PHE A 183 2.52 -12.00 -2.74
C PHE A 183 1.23 -12.74 -3.06
N SER A 184 0.28 -12.06 -3.69
CA SER A 184 -0.92 -12.67 -4.23
C SER A 184 -1.28 -12.02 -5.56
N SER A 185 -1.88 -12.80 -6.43
CA SER A 185 -2.31 -12.31 -7.74
C SER A 185 -3.75 -12.67 -8.05
N SER A 186 -4.40 -11.82 -8.83
CA SER A 186 -5.75 -12.02 -9.31
C SER A 186 -5.82 -11.81 -10.82
N ARG A 187 -6.33 -12.82 -11.52
CA ARG A 187 -6.54 -12.79 -12.98
C ARG A 187 -8.00 -12.45 -13.37
N ASP A 188 -8.85 -12.19 -12.39
CA ASP A 188 -10.28 -11.97 -12.56
C ASP A 188 -10.75 -10.66 -11.91
N ARG A 189 -9.91 -9.63 -12.04
CA ARG A 189 -10.18 -8.25 -11.59
C ARG A 189 -10.33 -8.13 -10.07
N GLY A 190 -9.53 -8.87 -9.31
CA GLY A 190 -9.50 -8.82 -7.85
C GLY A 190 -10.63 -9.61 -7.17
N LEU A 191 -11.33 -10.50 -7.89
CA LEU A 191 -12.38 -11.34 -7.29
C LEU A 191 -11.78 -12.51 -6.52
N ASN A 192 -10.88 -13.25 -7.17
CA ASN A 192 -10.17 -14.38 -6.59
C ASN A 192 -8.67 -14.11 -6.60
N TRP A 193 -8.01 -14.54 -5.53
CA TRP A 193 -6.61 -14.26 -5.25
C TRP A 193 -5.85 -15.56 -5.01
N THR A 194 -4.69 -15.69 -5.63
CA THR A 194 -3.80 -16.84 -5.47
C THR A 194 -2.49 -16.40 -4.85
N GLU A 195 -2.27 -16.84 -3.62
CA GLU A 195 -1.11 -16.48 -2.83
C GLU A 195 0.14 -17.30 -3.20
N ARG A 196 1.30 -16.65 -3.11
CA ARG A 196 2.64 -17.21 -3.27
C ARG A 196 3.59 -16.53 -2.28
N HIS A 197 4.63 -17.25 -1.86
CA HIS A 197 5.72 -16.64 -1.11
C HIS A 197 6.59 -15.80 -2.05
N ALA A 198 6.92 -14.56 -1.65
CA ALA A 198 7.76 -13.67 -2.47
C ALA A 198 9.22 -13.70 -2.02
N ALA A 199 9.48 -13.52 -0.72
CA ALA A 199 10.81 -13.59 -0.12
C ALA A 199 10.76 -13.62 1.42
N GLY A 200 11.88 -14.00 2.02
CA GLY A 200 12.04 -14.07 3.47
C GLY A 200 12.49 -15.45 3.94
N PRO A 201 12.42 -15.72 5.25
CA PRO A 201 12.09 -14.74 6.30
C PRO A 201 13.28 -13.82 6.62
N PHE A 202 12.99 -12.69 7.25
CA PHE A 202 13.97 -11.82 7.93
C PHE A 202 13.48 -11.42 9.34
N ASP A 203 14.37 -10.87 10.18
CA ASP A 203 14.03 -10.36 11.51
C ASP A 203 13.79 -8.85 11.46
N LEU A 204 12.53 -8.43 11.49
CA LEU A 204 12.18 -7.00 11.46
C LEU A 204 12.75 -6.23 12.66
N ARG A 205 12.94 -6.86 13.84
CA ARG A 205 13.54 -6.19 15.02
C ARG A 205 15.00 -5.84 14.83
N SER A 206 15.67 -6.44 13.84
CA SER A 206 17.05 -6.11 13.49
C SER A 206 17.19 -4.88 12.57
N ALA A 207 16.07 -4.35 12.05
CA ALA A 207 16.05 -3.11 11.28
C ALA A 207 16.39 -1.89 12.16
N PRO A 208 16.80 -0.75 11.57
CA PRO A 208 16.98 0.49 12.32
C PRO A 208 15.75 0.85 13.14
N ALA A 209 15.96 1.18 14.41
CA ALA A 209 14.92 1.74 15.25
C ALA A 209 14.79 3.24 14.98
N VAL A 210 13.57 3.69 14.71
CA VAL A 210 13.21 5.10 14.56
C VAL A 210 12.05 5.41 15.51
N ARG A 211 11.46 6.60 15.38
CA ARG A 211 10.20 6.90 16.07
C ARG A 211 9.15 5.85 15.67
N PHE A 212 8.62 5.14 16.67
CA PHE A 212 7.63 4.05 16.58
C PHE A 212 8.17 2.66 16.23
N GLY A 213 9.45 2.38 16.49
CA GLY A 213 9.99 1.01 16.45
C GLY A 213 10.89 0.72 15.23
N PRO A 214 11.14 -0.56 14.93
CA PRO A 214 11.94 -0.97 13.79
C PRO A 214 11.31 -0.53 12.47
N PHE A 215 12.15 -0.12 11.51
CA PHE A 215 11.69 0.48 10.27
C PHE A 215 12.51 0.03 9.09
N VAL A 216 11.83 -0.59 8.13
CA VAL A 216 12.39 -1.02 6.85
C VAL A 216 12.16 0.00 5.73
N GLY A 217 11.66 1.20 6.06
CA GLY A 217 11.32 2.24 5.08
C GLY A 217 9.81 2.30 4.81
N ASP A 218 9.36 3.46 4.30
CA ASP A 218 7.98 3.68 3.87
C ASP A 218 7.71 3.11 2.46
N TYR A 219 8.76 2.68 1.76
CA TYR A 219 8.70 2.37 0.33
C TYR A 219 9.16 0.94 0.02
N MET A 220 8.18 0.12 -0.34
CA MET A 220 8.37 -1.04 -1.20
C MET A 220 7.55 -0.85 -2.48
N GLY A 221 7.98 -1.46 -3.57
CA GLY A 221 7.42 -1.22 -4.89
C GLY A 221 7.10 -2.52 -5.61
N LEU A 222 5.97 -2.52 -6.30
CA LEU A 222 5.61 -3.55 -7.26
C LEU A 222 5.36 -2.87 -8.61
N CYS A 223 5.90 -3.45 -9.67
CA CYS A 223 5.70 -2.99 -11.03
C CYS A 223 5.21 -4.14 -11.89
N GLY A 224 4.15 -3.92 -12.66
CA GLY A 224 3.70 -4.88 -13.65
C GLY A 224 4.65 -4.92 -14.83
N LEU A 225 4.99 -6.12 -15.25
CA LEU A 225 5.78 -6.40 -16.45
C LEU A 225 4.85 -6.96 -17.54
N PRO A 226 5.30 -7.08 -18.81
CA PRO A 226 4.51 -7.75 -19.85
C PRO A 226 4.04 -9.15 -19.44
N ASP A 227 4.85 -9.87 -18.66
CA ASP A 227 4.52 -11.15 -18.02
C ASP A 227 5.02 -11.12 -16.56
N GLY A 228 4.08 -11.16 -15.61
CA GLY A 228 4.38 -11.11 -14.18
C GLY A 228 4.74 -9.71 -13.65
N PHE A 229 5.60 -9.68 -12.62
CA PHE A 229 5.89 -8.49 -11.84
C PHE A 229 7.37 -8.38 -11.46
N ALA A 230 7.84 -7.15 -11.31
CA ALA A 230 9.08 -6.80 -10.63
C ALA A 230 8.74 -6.23 -9.25
N ALA A 231 9.28 -6.85 -8.20
CA ALA A 231 9.11 -6.42 -6.82
C ALA A 231 10.43 -5.90 -6.25
N VAL A 232 10.38 -4.78 -5.53
CA VAL A 232 11.48 -4.22 -4.74
C VAL A 232 11.00 -4.05 -3.31
N PHE A 233 11.72 -4.61 -2.35
CA PHE A 233 11.37 -4.55 -0.94
C PHE A 233 12.62 -4.59 -0.07
N ILE A 234 12.50 -4.05 1.15
CA ILE A 234 13.61 -3.94 2.09
C ILE A 234 13.55 -5.10 3.08
N GLN A 235 14.69 -5.75 3.32
CA GLN A 235 14.80 -6.76 4.37
C GLN A 235 15.96 -6.42 5.30
N ALA A 236 15.77 -6.71 6.58
CA ALA A 236 16.81 -6.61 7.61
C ALA A 236 17.62 -7.92 7.70
N LYS A 237 18.38 -8.10 8.78
CA LYS A 237 19.13 -9.35 9.00
C LYS A 237 18.17 -10.53 9.17
N PRO A 238 18.57 -11.76 8.81
CA PRO A 238 19.88 -12.16 8.28
C PRO A 238 20.02 -11.96 6.76
N GLN A 239 18.98 -11.50 6.07
CA GLN A 239 19.04 -11.32 4.61
C GLN A 239 19.97 -10.16 4.25
N SER A 240 19.88 -9.05 4.99
CA SER A 240 20.84 -7.94 4.85
C SER A 240 22.25 -8.38 5.25
N ARG A 241 23.19 -8.16 4.33
CA ARG A 241 24.62 -8.46 4.49
C ARG A 241 25.45 -7.19 4.64
N ASN A 242 24.94 -6.04 4.19
CA ASN A 242 25.65 -4.76 4.21
C ASN A 242 24.91 -3.73 5.07
N GLY A 243 24.98 -3.90 6.39
CA GLY A 243 24.38 -2.96 7.36
C GLY A 243 23.20 -3.57 8.10
N THR A 244 22.21 -2.74 8.40
CA THR A 244 20.99 -3.13 9.14
C THR A 244 19.83 -3.52 8.23
N THR A 245 19.80 -3.00 7.00
CA THR A 245 18.81 -3.30 5.96
C THR A 245 19.47 -3.25 4.58
N ASP A 246 18.97 -4.05 3.64
CA ASP A 246 19.34 -4.03 2.22
C ASP A 246 18.09 -4.00 1.33
N VAL A 247 18.23 -3.49 0.11
CA VAL A 247 17.18 -3.52 -0.93
C VAL A 247 17.26 -4.84 -1.69
N PHE A 248 16.13 -5.55 -1.80
CA PHE A 248 16.01 -6.80 -2.55
C PHE A 248 15.12 -6.61 -3.76
N PHE A 249 15.42 -7.36 -4.82
CA PHE A 249 14.64 -7.41 -6.03
C PHE A 249 14.18 -8.85 -6.29
N SER A 250 12.92 -9.03 -6.69
CA SER A 250 12.37 -10.31 -7.11
C SER A 250 11.58 -10.17 -8.41
N HIS A 251 11.73 -11.14 -9.29
CA HIS A 251 10.86 -11.30 -10.45
C HIS A 251 9.79 -12.34 -10.12
N ILE A 252 8.53 -11.94 -10.14
CA ILE A 252 7.41 -12.79 -9.76
C ILE A 252 6.66 -13.16 -11.04
N HIS A 253 6.76 -14.42 -11.44
CA HIS A 253 6.05 -14.95 -12.61
C HIS A 253 4.61 -15.32 -12.25
N ASN A 254 3.74 -15.18 -13.25
CA ASN A 254 2.31 -15.51 -13.18
C ASN A 254 2.02 -17.01 -12.93
#